data_AF-A0A6P1LFM2-F1
#
_entry.id   AF-A0A6P1LFM2-F1
#
_cell.length_a   1.000
_cell.length_b   1.000
_cell.length_c   1.000
_cell.angle_alpha   90.00
_cell.angle_beta   90.00
_cell.angle_gamma   90.00
#
_symmetry.space_group_name_H-M   'P 1'
#
loop_
_entity.id
_entity.type
_entity.pdbx_description
1 polymer ?
#
loop_
_entity_poly.entity_id
_entity_poly.type
_entity_poly.pdbx_seq_one_letter_code
_entity_poly.pdbx_strand_id
1 'polypeptide(L)'
;MQLPIYKELDVNNIYKYISSSKDVDGLCFDTVGSFWLNSKNSIVAPCTARGVINVIDSVNYDLTGKNVVIINRSNIVGKPLINLLLSKMLLLQFVIQKLKN
;
A
#
# COMPACT_ATOMS: atom_id res chain seq x y z
N MET A 1 -11.64 -9.17 3.07
CA MET A 1 -11.67 -9.75 4.44
C MET A 1 -11.40 -8.62 5.42
N GLN A 2 -12.14 -8.48 6.51
CA GLN A 2 -11.92 -7.38 7.45
C GLN A 2 -10.76 -7.65 8.43
N LEU A 3 -9.96 -6.63 8.72
CA LEU A 3 -8.91 -6.62 9.76
C LEU A 3 -9.29 -5.65 10.91
N PRO A 4 -8.80 -5.86 12.16
CA PRO A 4 -8.04 -7.03 12.61
C PRO A 4 -8.93 -8.28 12.71
N ILE A 5 -8.33 -9.46 12.57
CA ILE A 5 -9.01 -10.74 12.83
C ILE A 5 -8.81 -11.17 14.30
N TYR A 6 -9.49 -12.25 14.71
CA TYR A 6 -9.31 -12.89 16.01
C TYR A 6 -7.83 -13.22 16.27
N LYS A 7 -7.37 -13.03 17.52
CA LYS A 7 -5.94 -13.10 17.88
C LYS A 7 -5.32 -14.49 17.67
N GLU A 8 -6.15 -15.53 17.73
CA GLU A 8 -5.77 -16.92 17.57
C GLU A 8 -5.52 -17.30 16.09
N LEU A 9 -5.97 -16.46 15.15
CA LEU A 9 -5.84 -16.70 13.72
C LEU A 9 -4.59 -16.02 13.15
N ASP A 10 -3.83 -16.77 12.36
CA ASP A 10 -2.72 -16.21 11.60
C ASP A 10 -3.22 -15.63 10.27
N VAL A 11 -3.24 -14.29 10.20
CA VAL A 11 -3.59 -13.53 9.00
C VAL A 11 -2.80 -14.01 7.77
N ASN A 12 -1.51 -14.35 7.95
CA ASN A 12 -0.65 -14.75 6.84
C ASN A 12 -1.10 -16.08 6.23
N ASN A 13 -1.68 -16.99 7.03
CA ASN A 13 -2.26 -18.21 6.48
C ASN A 13 -3.53 -17.91 5.70
N ILE A 14 -4.37 -16.99 6.18
CA ILE A 14 -5.61 -16.61 5.47
C ILE A 14 -5.31 -15.97 4.11
N TYR A 15 -4.27 -15.13 4.01
CA TYR A 15 -3.86 -14.52 2.74
C TYR A 15 -3.57 -15.54 1.63
N LYS A 16 -3.10 -16.75 1.97
CA LYS A 16 -2.83 -17.82 0.99
C LYS A 16 -4.10 -18.40 0.36
N TYR A 17 -5.25 -18.25 1.02
CA TYR A 17 -6.53 -18.75 0.53
C TYR A 17 -7.31 -17.72 -0.28
N ILE A 18 -6.85 -16.46 -0.31
CA ILE A 18 -7.43 -15.42 -1.14
C ILE A 18 -6.92 -15.61 -2.57
N SER A 19 -7.83 -15.91 -3.51
CA SER A 19 -7.49 -15.96 -4.93
C SER A 19 -7.07 -14.57 -5.42
N SER A 20 -5.91 -14.46 -6.06
CA SER A 20 -5.39 -13.20 -6.61
C SER A 20 -6.33 -12.53 -7.60
N SER A 21 -7.12 -13.30 -8.36
CA SER A 21 -8.12 -12.77 -9.30
C SER A 21 -9.33 -12.13 -8.62
N LYS A 22 -9.55 -12.39 -7.32
CA LYS A 22 -10.64 -11.82 -6.53
C LYS A 22 -10.14 -10.88 -5.42
N ASP A 23 -8.84 -10.62 -5.39
CA ASP A 23 -8.19 -9.84 -4.33
C ASP A 23 -8.28 -8.33 -4.60
N VAL A 24 -9.47 -7.78 -4.39
CA VAL A 24 -9.75 -6.35 -4.60
C VAL A 24 -9.07 -5.43 -3.59
N ASP A 25 -8.60 -5.98 -2.46
CA ASP A 25 -7.92 -5.24 -1.40
C ASP A 25 -6.38 -5.29 -1.54
N GLY A 26 -5.85 -6.17 -2.38
CA GLY A 26 -4.40 -6.34 -2.58
C GLY A 26 -3.70 -6.94 -1.37
N LEU A 27 -4.27 -8.00 -0.79
CA LEU A 27 -3.80 -8.64 0.45
C LEU A 27 -3.09 -9.98 0.22
N CYS A 28 -3.43 -10.71 -0.84
CA CYS A 28 -2.81 -11.99 -1.17
C CYS A 28 -1.33 -11.79 -1.54
N PHE A 29 -0.49 -12.77 -1.21
CA PHE A 29 0.95 -12.71 -1.48
C PHE A 29 1.28 -12.47 -2.96
N ASP A 30 0.53 -13.07 -3.89
CA ASP A 30 0.76 -12.90 -5.33
C ASP A 30 0.48 -11.46 -5.78
N THR A 31 -0.63 -10.88 -5.32
CA THR A 31 -1.01 -9.50 -5.65
C THR A 31 -0.01 -8.52 -5.04
N VAL A 32 0.32 -8.71 -3.77
CA VAL A 32 1.30 -7.90 -3.03
C VAL A 32 2.67 -7.97 -3.70
N GLY A 33 3.16 -9.18 -4.00
CA GLY A 33 4.45 -9.38 -4.67
C GLY A 33 4.49 -8.71 -6.05
N SER A 34 3.44 -8.90 -6.85
CA SER A 34 3.32 -8.25 -8.17
C SER A 34 3.31 -6.73 -8.07
N PHE A 35 2.65 -6.18 -7.06
CA PHE A 35 2.65 -4.75 -6.74
C PHE A 35 4.03 -4.23 -6.37
N TRP A 36 4.75 -4.90 -5.48
CA TRP A 36 6.11 -4.50 -5.08
C TRP A 36 7.13 -4.57 -6.21
N LEU A 37 6.94 -5.50 -7.14
CA LEU A 37 7.79 -5.64 -8.32
C LEU A 37 7.42 -4.67 -9.46
N ASN A 38 6.39 -3.83 -9.28
CA ASN A 38 5.83 -3.00 -10.34
C ASN A 38 5.56 -3.79 -11.63
N SER A 39 5.12 -5.05 -11.50
CA SER A 39 4.86 -5.93 -12.64
C SER A 39 3.72 -5.35 -13.49
N LYS A 40 3.82 -5.46 -14.81
CA LYS A 40 2.73 -5.04 -15.74
C LYS A 40 1.42 -5.78 -15.47
N ASN A 41 1.49 -6.95 -14.83
CA ASN A 41 0.35 -7.74 -14.40
C ASN A 41 -0.06 -7.45 -12.95
N SER A 42 0.41 -6.36 -12.33
CA SER A 42 0.00 -5.99 -10.98
C SER A 42 -1.50 -5.70 -10.97
N ILE A 43 -2.27 -6.65 -10.46
CA ILE A 43 -3.73 -6.67 -10.57
C ILE A 43 -4.33 -5.55 -9.71
N VAL A 44 -3.81 -5.30 -8.50
CA VAL A 44 -4.36 -4.31 -7.58
C VAL A 44 -3.30 -3.79 -6.60
N ALA A 45 -3.16 -2.47 -6.48
CA ALA A 45 -2.46 -1.84 -5.36
C ALA A 45 -3.39 -1.77 -4.13
N PRO A 46 -2.86 -1.89 -2.88
CA PRO A 46 -3.67 -1.82 -1.67
C PRO A 46 -4.62 -0.62 -1.66
N CYS A 47 -5.90 -0.89 -1.42
CA CYS A 47 -7.00 0.02 -1.76
C CYS A 47 -6.88 1.39 -1.07
N THR A 48 -6.40 1.43 0.19
CA THR A 48 -6.19 2.69 0.92
C THR A 48 -5.06 3.53 0.31
N ALA A 49 -3.92 2.92 -0.01
CA ALA A 49 -2.80 3.63 -0.62
C ALA A 49 -3.16 4.17 -2.01
N ARG A 50 -3.88 3.37 -2.81
CA ARG A 50 -4.42 3.80 -4.11
C ARG A 50 -5.43 4.95 -3.94
N GLY A 51 -6.29 4.87 -2.93
CA GLY A 51 -7.24 5.95 -2.62
C GLY A 51 -6.55 7.29 -2.34
N VAL A 52 -5.46 7.28 -1.55
CA VAL A 52 -4.66 8.49 -1.29
C VAL A 52 -4.10 9.09 -2.57
N ILE A 53 -3.52 8.26 -3.45
CA ILE A 53 -3.03 8.72 -4.76
C ILE A 53 -4.17 9.31 -5.61
N ASN A 54 -5.32 8.64 -5.65
CA ASN A 54 -6.47 9.13 -6.41
C ASN A 54 -6.98 10.49 -5.90
N VAL A 55 -6.99 10.71 -4.58
CA VAL A 55 -7.38 12.00 -3.99
C VAL A 55 -6.39 13.10 -4.41
N ILE A 56 -5.09 12.82 -4.36
CA ILE A 56 -4.04 13.77 -4.79
C ILE A 56 -4.19 14.10 -6.27
N ASP A 57 -4.37 13.07 -7.12
CA ASP A 57 -4.56 13.24 -8.56
C ASP A 57 -5.87 14.02 -8.85
N SER A 58 -6.93 13.81 -8.07
CA SER A 58 -8.23 14.50 -8.27
C SER A 58 -8.19 16.01 -8.08
N VAL A 59 -7.23 16.52 -7.29
CA VAL A 59 -7.03 17.95 -7.07
C VAL A 59 -5.97 18.55 -8.00
N ASN A 60 -5.43 17.77 -8.95
CA ASN A 60 -4.38 18.17 -9.89
C ASN A 60 -3.16 18.80 -9.20
N TYR A 61 -2.80 18.30 -8.01
CA TYR A 61 -1.67 18.84 -7.25
C TYR A 61 -0.37 18.14 -7.66
N ASP A 62 0.59 18.91 -8.17
CA ASP A 62 1.91 18.39 -8.51
C ASP A 62 2.79 18.24 -7.26
N LEU A 63 3.16 17.00 -6.97
CA LEU A 63 4.05 16.66 -5.86
C LEU A 63 5.53 16.71 -6.23
N THR A 64 5.89 16.95 -7.50
CA THR A 64 7.28 16.92 -7.97
C THR A 64 8.18 17.84 -7.14
N GLY A 65 9.26 17.25 -6.61
CA GLY A 65 10.23 17.97 -5.75
C GLY A 65 9.71 18.36 -4.36
N LYS A 66 8.52 17.92 -3.94
CA LYS A 66 7.96 18.19 -2.61
C LYS A 66 8.38 17.12 -1.60
N ASN A 67 8.60 17.55 -0.36
CA ASN A 67 8.79 16.64 0.76
C ASN A 67 7.45 16.03 1.19
N VAL A 68 7.39 14.70 1.28
CA VAL A 68 6.20 13.97 1.73
C VAL A 68 6.51 13.21 3.01
N VAL A 69 5.72 13.45 4.07
CA VAL A 69 5.85 12.74 5.35
C VAL A 69 4.75 11.69 5.45
N ILE A 70 5.12 10.42 5.66
CA ILE A 70 4.18 9.32 5.85
C ILE A 70 4.30 8.77 7.26
N ILE A 71 3.27 9.03 8.08
CA ILE A 71 3.17 8.52 9.46
C ILE A 71 2.40 7.19 9.44
N ASN A 72 2.98 6.17 8.83
CA ASN A 72 2.45 4.81 8.86
C ASN A 72 3.51 3.84 8.31
N ARG A 73 3.61 2.63 8.87
CA ARG A 73 4.56 1.59 8.41
C ARG A 73 3.91 0.24 8.13
N SER A 74 2.58 0.19 8.08
CA SER A 74 1.85 -1.05 7.84
C SER A 74 2.08 -1.55 6.41
N ASN A 75 1.90 -2.85 6.22
CA ASN A 75 2.03 -3.48 4.90
C ASN A 75 0.83 -3.18 3.98
N ILE A 76 -0.24 -2.58 4.49
CA ILE A 76 -1.48 -2.30 3.73
C ILE A 76 -1.71 -0.81 3.43
N VAL A 77 -1.08 0.11 4.18
CA VAL A 77 -1.20 1.57 3.94
C VAL A 77 0.14 2.22 3.67
N GLY A 78 0.99 2.37 4.71
CA GLY A 78 2.18 3.22 4.63
C GLY A 78 3.22 2.74 3.63
N LYS A 79 3.63 1.47 3.71
CA LYS A 79 4.61 0.90 2.78
C LYS A 79 4.11 0.89 1.32
N PRO A 80 2.86 0.48 1.02
CA PRO A 80 2.34 0.60 -0.33
C PRO A 80 2.28 2.04 -0.85
N LEU A 81 1.90 3.00 -0.01
CA LEU A 81 1.86 4.41 -0.41
C LEU A 81 3.27 4.93 -0.76
N ILE A 82 4.28 4.53 0.01
CA ILE A 82 5.69 4.80 -0.31
C ILE A 82 6.04 4.29 -1.71
N ASN A 83 5.71 3.03 -2.03
CA ASN A 83 6.00 2.44 -3.34
C ASN A 83 5.31 3.20 -4.48
N LEU A 84 4.03 3.56 -4.31
CA LEU A 84 3.28 4.32 -5.32
C LEU A 84 3.86 5.71 -5.57
N LEU A 85 4.27 6.41 -4.52
CA LEU A 85 4.88 7.73 -4.63
C LEU A 85 6.28 7.66 -5.27
N LEU A 86 7.06 6.61 -4.97
CA LEU A 86 8.36 6.38 -5.61
C LEU A 86 8.20 6.18 -7.12
N SER A 87 7.21 5.39 -7.55
CA SER A 87 6.91 5.17 -8.96
C SER A 87 6.45 6.43 -9.70
N LYS A 88 6.03 7.49 -8.98
CA LYS A 88 5.71 8.82 -9.54
C LYS A 88 6.92 9.78 -9.58
N MET A 89 8.16 9.29 -9.43
CA MET A 89 9.42 10.08 -9.49
C MET A 89 9.49 11.25 -8.50
N LEU A 90 8.96 11.04 -7.29
CA LEU A 90 8.98 12.03 -6.23
C LEU A 90 10.29 11.97 -5.44
N LEU A 91 10.87 13.14 -5.18
CA LEU A 91 11.94 13.30 -4.20
C LEU A 91 11.33 13.07 -2.82
N LEU A 92 11.46 11.87 -2.27
CA LEU A 92 10.80 11.47 -1.03
C LEU A 92 11.78 11.49 0.14
N GLN A 93 11.53 12.38 1.09
CA GLN A 93 12.14 12.29 2.41
C GLN A 93 11.22 11.51 3.34
N PHE A 94 11.53 10.23 3.57
CA PHE A 94 10.75 9.41 4.49
C PHE A 94 11.11 9.70 5.94
N VAL A 95 10.14 10.15 6.73
CA VAL A 95 10.21 10.08 8.19
C VAL A 95 9.27 8.98 8.65
N ILE A 96 9.81 7.77 8.86
CA ILE A 96 9.08 6.67 9.46
C ILE A 96 9.23 6.77 10.97
N GLN A 97 8.31 7.48 11.62
CA GLN A 97 8.35 7.67 13.07
C GLN A 97 7.51 6.59 13.78
N LYS A 98 8.13 5.86 14.70
CA LYS A 98 7.38 5.14 15.74
C LYS A 98 6.95 6.19 16.76
N LEU A 99 5.67 6.52 16.79
CA LEU A 99 5.11 7.23 17.95
C LEU A 99 5.33 6.31 19.16
N LYS A 100 6.22 6.71 20.06
CA LYS A 100 6.35 6.08 21.37
C LYS A 100 5.08 6.42 22.14
N ASN A 101 4.24 5.43 22.37
CA ASN A 101 3.47 5.37 23.60
C ASN A 101 4.26 4.51 24.58
#